data_AF-A0A9P1C4C7-F1
#
_entry.id   AF-A0A9P1C4C7-F1
#
_cell.length_a   1.000
_cell.length_b   1.000
_cell.length_c   1.000
_cell.angle_alpha   90.00
_cell.angle_beta   90.00
_cell.angle_gamma   90.00
#
_symmetry.space_group_name_H-M   'P 1'
#
loop_
_entity.id
_entity.type
_entity.pdbx_description
1 polymer ?
#
loop_
_entity_poly.entity_id
_entity_poly.type
_entity_poly.pdbx_seq_one_letter_code
_entity_poly.pdbx_strand_id
1 'polypeptide(L)'
;MRSEWIERVEGMACSKWLETIKFKAGYTPSVATLACNAATLTPAPRHLKFENINVFDAKLQAAVKGMMLQNAPADSADALFFSVASNTFRLRVTKATFTCNANPCVIPTVEKSSGNGCKGVSGKTVESGKVCDTMCKAGYTPSVKRLNCLAETLTPATFVCNPDPCPIPFDKNQEASGCIGVKKNGATVIESSETCRTQCKEGYHPSSAKLSCFAGELSPATWSCEEDPCPALKNIKNAPELTCRQGDSIISGTVCTTFCSPGYTPSPKSLSCSLGDFTPATYVCKPDPCPLHLVPNRLGSGCKGVTRPAVIQSGDTCETQCEEGYSPSVKGQKCFAGSLTPTFWSCEPDPCEPPAGIRNAAPNTCKEGKSVSSGGLCTSQCADGYSPSVSSLACNLGKLAPAAFTCIPDPCQIPEVSDRHGSGCRGIKGKTVNSGVTCTPVCKTGFQPSEQALRCAASKLTPATWTCDPDHVSSSRA
;
A
#
# COMPACT_ATOMS: atom_id res chain seq x y z
N MET A 1 -92.63 2.84 31.87
CA MET A 1 -91.88 4.06 32.27
C MET A 1 -91.95 4.99 31.06
N ARG A 2 -92.55 6.19 31.12
CA ARG A 2 -92.02 7.45 31.71
C ARG A 2 -90.58 7.74 31.23
N SER A 3 -90.24 8.90 30.66
CA SER A 3 -90.97 10.19 30.46
C SER A 3 -90.38 10.90 29.22
N GLU A 4 -91.17 11.58 28.37
CA GLU A 4 -91.48 13.02 28.42
C GLU A 4 -90.29 13.99 28.53
N TRP A 5 -90.13 14.86 27.51
CA TRP A 5 -89.74 16.28 27.58
C TRP A 5 -90.25 16.99 26.30
N ILE A 6 -90.73 18.24 26.42
CA ILE A 6 -91.30 19.08 25.34
C ILE A 6 -90.96 20.55 25.61
N GLU A 7 -90.62 21.33 24.57
CA GLU A 7 -90.86 22.78 24.32
C GLU A 7 -89.98 23.24 23.13
N ARG A 8 -90.25 24.29 22.33
CA ARG A 8 -91.47 24.99 21.81
C ARG A 8 -91.00 25.76 20.52
N VAL A 9 -91.71 25.71 19.37
CA VAL A 9 -92.64 26.74 18.81
C VAL A 9 -91.96 28.13 18.63
N GLU A 10 -91.88 28.80 17.46
CA GLU A 10 -92.76 29.02 16.27
C GLU A 10 -91.97 28.94 14.91
N GLY A 11 -92.52 29.00 13.67
CA GLY A 11 -93.90 29.13 13.16
C GLY A 11 -94.01 29.14 11.60
N MET A 12 -95.24 29.34 11.08
CA MET A 12 -95.69 29.53 9.66
C MET A 12 -95.88 28.31 8.69
N ALA A 13 -97.17 28.02 8.41
CA ALA A 13 -97.86 27.50 7.20
C ALA A 13 -97.08 26.74 6.08
N CYS A 14 -97.38 25.47 5.75
CA CYS A 14 -98.55 24.92 4.98
C CYS A 14 -98.54 25.20 3.45
N SER A 15 -98.85 24.29 2.51
CA SER A 15 -99.02 22.81 2.44
C SER A 15 -99.28 22.41 0.95
N LYS A 16 -99.32 21.16 0.42
CA LYS A 16 -99.17 19.78 0.93
C LYS A 16 -98.91 18.78 -0.25
N TRP A 17 -97.99 17.81 -0.08
CA TRP A 17 -97.98 16.37 -0.49
C TRP A 17 -98.56 15.93 -1.87
N LEU A 18 -97.87 15.05 -2.65
CA LEU A 18 -97.65 13.62 -2.32
C LEU A 18 -96.24 13.05 -2.62
N GLU A 19 -95.69 12.39 -1.60
CA GLU A 19 -94.90 11.12 -1.60
C GLU A 19 -93.88 10.78 -2.72
N THR A 20 -92.66 11.29 -2.53
CA THR A 20 -91.49 10.51 -2.06
C THR A 20 -91.31 9.04 -2.51
N ILE A 21 -90.23 8.78 -3.26
CA ILE A 21 -89.35 7.62 -3.00
C ILE A 21 -87.99 8.15 -2.53
N LYS A 22 -87.69 8.03 -1.24
CA LYS A 22 -86.38 8.37 -0.66
C LYS A 22 -85.46 7.15 -0.69
N PHE A 23 -84.56 7.09 -1.66
CA PHE A 23 -83.41 6.20 -1.59
C PHE A 23 -82.47 6.64 -0.47
N LYS A 24 -81.74 5.68 0.16
CA LYS A 24 -80.60 6.01 1.02
C LYS A 24 -79.50 6.66 0.18
N ALA A 25 -78.71 7.56 0.79
CA ALA A 25 -77.51 8.10 0.18
C ALA A 25 -76.54 6.96 -0.25
N GLY A 26 -75.79 7.18 -1.34
CA GLY A 26 -74.86 6.19 -1.93
C GLY A 26 -75.39 5.39 -3.14
N TYR A 27 -76.58 5.71 -3.65
CA TYR A 27 -77.20 5.02 -4.80
C TYR A 27 -77.75 6.03 -5.83
N THR A 28 -77.30 5.92 -7.08
CA THR A 28 -77.92 6.63 -8.22
C THR A 28 -78.67 5.66 -9.15
N PRO A 29 -79.85 6.04 -9.66
CA PRO A 29 -80.55 5.22 -10.65
C PRO A 29 -79.88 5.38 -12.03
N SER A 30 -79.35 4.28 -12.58
CA SER A 30 -78.87 4.26 -13.96
C SER A 30 -80.05 4.40 -14.94
N VAL A 31 -80.12 5.51 -15.67
CA VAL A 31 -81.12 5.72 -16.73
C VAL A 31 -80.85 4.73 -17.85
N ALA A 32 -81.78 3.79 -18.09
CA ALA A 32 -81.66 2.79 -19.13
C ALA A 32 -81.95 3.42 -20.51
N THR A 33 -80.91 3.84 -21.23
CA THR A 33 -81.03 4.31 -22.62
C THR A 33 -81.36 3.12 -23.54
N LEU A 34 -82.64 2.95 -23.90
CA LEU A 34 -83.02 1.98 -24.93
C LEU A 34 -82.53 2.46 -26.31
N ALA A 35 -81.54 1.77 -26.86
CA ALA A 35 -81.11 1.94 -28.24
C ALA A 35 -82.04 1.15 -29.19
N CYS A 36 -83.11 1.79 -29.67
CA CYS A 36 -83.96 1.24 -30.73
C CYS A 36 -83.31 1.42 -32.10
N ASN A 37 -82.50 0.45 -32.53
CA ASN A 37 -82.04 0.36 -33.92
C ASN A 37 -83.22 0.04 -34.84
N ALA A 38 -83.62 1.00 -35.67
CA ALA A 38 -84.52 0.81 -36.80
C ALA A 38 -83.75 1.04 -38.11
N ALA A 39 -83.82 0.08 -39.03
CA ALA A 39 -83.16 0.18 -40.33
C ALA A 39 -83.85 1.20 -41.25
N THR A 40 -83.12 1.67 -42.26
CA THR A 40 -83.56 2.64 -43.28
C THR A 40 -84.84 2.22 -44.02
N LEU A 41 -85.77 3.17 -44.22
CA LEU A 41 -86.38 3.48 -45.52
C LEU A 41 -87.25 4.78 -45.48
N THR A 42 -86.97 5.69 -46.43
CA THR A 42 -87.79 6.77 -47.04
C THR A 42 -89.03 7.39 -46.33
N PRO A 43 -89.17 8.74 -46.33
CA PRO A 43 -90.38 9.44 -45.90
C PRO A 43 -91.41 9.67 -47.03
N ALA A 44 -92.71 9.67 -46.67
CA ALA A 44 -93.81 10.21 -47.49
C ALA A 44 -94.99 10.68 -46.60
N PRO A 45 -95.65 11.84 -46.86
CA PRO A 45 -96.69 12.39 -45.98
C PRO A 45 -98.13 12.29 -46.52
N ARG A 46 -99.12 12.25 -45.60
CA ARG A 46 -100.56 12.68 -45.66
C ARG A 46 -101.35 11.90 -44.57
N HIS A 47 -102.06 12.51 -43.62
CA HIS A 47 -103.32 13.28 -43.67
C HIS A 47 -104.61 12.43 -43.83
N LEU A 48 -105.71 12.89 -43.21
CA LEU A 48 -107.12 12.39 -43.23
C LEU A 48 -107.46 11.23 -42.25
N LYS A 49 -108.71 11.04 -41.75
CA LYS A 49 -109.77 11.97 -41.23
C LYS A 49 -110.97 11.15 -40.68
N PHE A 50 -111.35 11.32 -39.39
CA PHE A 50 -112.67 10.93 -38.77
C PHE A 50 -113.14 9.45 -38.93
N GLU A 51 -114.24 8.92 -38.33
CA GLU A 51 -115.33 9.46 -37.49
C GLU A 51 -115.86 8.44 -36.45
N ASN A 52 -116.96 8.75 -35.73
CA ASN A 52 -117.50 7.99 -34.57
C ASN A 52 -118.40 6.78 -34.93
N ILE A 53 -118.40 5.73 -34.08
CA ILE A 53 -119.56 4.84 -33.83
C ILE A 53 -119.65 4.49 -32.32
N ASN A 54 -120.85 4.50 -31.74
CA ASN A 54 -121.14 4.12 -30.34
C ASN A 54 -121.63 2.66 -30.22
N VAL A 55 -121.16 1.90 -29.20
CA VAL A 55 -121.91 0.79 -28.56
C VAL A 55 -121.52 0.70 -27.06
N PHE A 56 -122.47 0.33 -26.20
CA PHE A 56 -122.31 0.17 -24.74
C PHE A 56 -122.01 -1.29 -24.31
N ASP A 57 -121.28 -1.45 -23.19
CA ASP A 57 -121.55 -2.46 -22.13
C ASP A 57 -120.97 -1.92 -20.80
N ALA A 58 -121.71 -1.12 -20.02
CA ALA A 58 -122.80 -1.50 -19.12
C ALA A 58 -122.41 -2.18 -17.78
N LYS A 59 -121.11 -2.24 -17.41
CA LYS A 59 -120.68 -2.68 -16.05
C LYS A 59 -119.84 -1.69 -15.22
N LEU A 60 -119.64 -0.45 -15.66
CA LEU A 60 -118.82 0.55 -14.93
C LEU A 60 -119.54 1.89 -14.67
N GLN A 61 -120.83 1.86 -14.29
CA GLN A 61 -121.64 3.05 -13.94
C GLN A 61 -122.35 2.93 -12.57
N ALA A 62 -121.62 2.52 -11.52
CA ALA A 62 -122.20 2.31 -10.18
C ALA A 62 -121.30 2.76 -9.01
N ALA A 63 -120.43 3.77 -9.19
CA ALA A 63 -119.56 4.27 -8.11
C ALA A 63 -119.27 5.79 -8.11
N VAL A 64 -119.90 6.58 -8.99
CA VAL A 64 -119.73 8.05 -9.01
C VAL A 64 -121.11 8.72 -9.01
N LYS A 65 -121.62 9.03 -7.82
CA LYS A 65 -122.84 9.83 -7.63
C LYS A 65 -122.82 10.58 -6.29
N GLY A 66 -122.19 11.75 -6.28
CA GLY A 66 -122.24 12.68 -5.15
C GLY A 66 -121.47 13.97 -5.44
N MET A 67 -122.14 15.12 -5.33
CA MET A 67 -121.57 16.49 -5.17
C MET A 67 -120.57 16.89 -6.28
N MET A 68 -120.91 17.55 -7.39
CA MET A 68 -121.96 18.54 -7.69
C MET A 68 -121.75 19.94 -7.06
N LEU A 69 -121.71 20.95 -7.95
CA LEU A 69 -121.93 22.40 -7.80
C LEU A 69 -120.81 23.35 -7.28
N GLN A 70 -120.69 24.46 -8.02
CA GLN A 70 -120.16 25.80 -7.65
C GLN A 70 -118.62 25.91 -7.41
N ASN A 71 -117.86 26.83 -8.02
CA ASN A 71 -118.17 27.91 -8.97
C ASN A 71 -117.05 28.08 -10.03
N ALA A 72 -117.44 28.54 -11.23
CA ALA A 72 -116.56 29.27 -12.17
C ALA A 72 -116.89 30.77 -12.10
N PRO A 73 -116.00 31.68 -12.54
CA PRO A 73 -116.01 32.12 -13.95
C PRO A 73 -114.59 32.18 -14.58
N ALA A 74 -114.42 31.78 -15.85
CA ALA A 74 -114.32 32.63 -17.06
C ALA A 74 -112.89 33.20 -17.31
N ASP A 75 -112.38 33.33 -18.55
CA ASP A 75 -113.02 33.35 -19.87
C ASP A 75 -112.43 32.39 -20.94
N SER A 76 -113.25 32.14 -21.98
CA SER A 76 -113.02 31.57 -23.34
C SER A 76 -111.98 30.45 -23.58
N ALA A 77 -112.34 29.26 -24.11
CA ALA A 77 -113.00 28.92 -25.40
C ALA A 77 -112.05 29.05 -26.62
N ASP A 78 -111.90 28.10 -27.56
CA ASP A 78 -112.54 26.79 -27.86
C ASP A 78 -111.43 25.72 -28.19
N ALA A 79 -111.57 24.39 -28.10
CA ALA A 79 -112.60 23.42 -28.54
C ALA A 79 -112.71 23.32 -30.09
N LEU A 80 -112.89 22.18 -30.80
CA LEU A 80 -113.10 20.73 -30.55
C LEU A 80 -112.27 19.94 -31.64
N PHE A 81 -112.03 18.61 -31.70
CA PHE A 81 -112.24 17.39 -30.88
C PHE A 81 -111.29 16.24 -31.37
N PHE A 82 -111.44 15.00 -30.86
CA PHE A 82 -110.69 13.78 -31.25
C PHE A 82 -111.59 12.70 -31.90
N SER A 83 -111.01 11.78 -32.70
CA SER A 83 -111.32 10.33 -32.80
C SER A 83 -110.31 9.64 -33.75
N VAL A 84 -109.67 8.48 -33.56
CA VAL A 84 -109.83 7.23 -32.75
C VAL A 84 -110.61 6.09 -33.43
N ALA A 85 -109.85 5.15 -34.03
CA ALA A 85 -110.21 3.74 -34.17
C ALA A 85 -108.89 2.91 -34.19
N SER A 86 -108.55 2.18 -33.13
CA SER A 86 -109.01 0.82 -32.82
C SER A 86 -108.23 -0.29 -33.56
N ASN A 87 -107.14 -0.76 -32.94
CA ASN A 87 -106.63 -2.11 -33.17
C ASN A 87 -105.93 -2.66 -31.90
N THR A 88 -106.04 -3.97 -31.66
CA THR A 88 -105.90 -4.52 -30.29
C THR A 88 -104.44 -4.81 -29.88
N PHE A 89 -103.84 -3.93 -29.06
CA PHE A 89 -102.48 -4.15 -28.57
C PHE A 89 -102.44 -4.96 -27.25
N ARG A 90 -101.82 -6.14 -27.27
CA ARG A 90 -101.58 -6.95 -26.06
C ARG A 90 -100.42 -6.36 -25.25
N LEU A 91 -100.73 -5.67 -24.16
CA LEU A 91 -99.77 -5.18 -23.18
C LEU A 91 -99.06 -6.35 -22.45
N ARG A 92 -97.91 -6.78 -22.96
CA ARG A 92 -96.94 -7.58 -22.19
C ARG A 92 -96.25 -6.65 -21.18
N VAL A 93 -96.68 -6.71 -19.92
CA VAL A 93 -95.94 -6.09 -18.81
C VAL A 93 -94.69 -6.95 -18.53
N THR A 94 -93.60 -6.67 -19.23
CA THR A 94 -92.29 -7.24 -18.90
C THR A 94 -91.82 -6.67 -17.56
N LYS A 95 -91.59 -7.56 -16.59
CA LYS A 95 -91.16 -7.24 -15.22
C LYS A 95 -89.86 -6.42 -15.23
N ALA A 96 -89.96 -5.11 -15.04
CA ALA A 96 -88.82 -4.20 -14.96
C ALA A 96 -88.01 -4.47 -13.68
N THR A 97 -86.89 -5.18 -13.80
CA THR A 97 -85.93 -5.37 -12.72
C THR A 97 -85.03 -4.14 -12.60
N PHE A 98 -85.37 -3.25 -11.67
CA PHE A 98 -84.52 -2.11 -11.31
C PHE A 98 -83.26 -2.60 -10.57
N THR A 99 -82.15 -2.78 -11.29
CA THR A 99 -80.84 -3.01 -10.70
C THR A 99 -80.30 -1.70 -10.10
N CYS A 100 -80.44 -1.54 -8.79
CA CYS A 100 -79.78 -0.47 -8.04
C CYS A 100 -78.27 -0.74 -7.95
N ASN A 101 -77.55 -0.38 -9.01
CA ASN A 101 -76.09 -0.42 -9.02
C ASN A 101 -75.56 0.59 -8.00
N ALA A 102 -75.04 0.10 -6.87
CA ALA A 102 -74.46 0.96 -5.85
C ALA A 102 -73.24 1.70 -6.40
N ASN A 103 -73.14 3.00 -6.10
CA ASN A 103 -72.19 3.89 -6.76
C ASN A 103 -70.72 3.47 -6.48
N PRO A 104 -69.83 3.55 -7.48
CA PRO A 104 -68.43 3.16 -7.33
C PRO A 104 -67.66 4.17 -6.46
N CYS A 105 -66.71 3.68 -5.67
CA CYS A 105 -65.88 4.51 -4.81
C CYS A 105 -64.68 5.08 -5.58
N VAL A 106 -64.34 6.35 -5.34
CA VAL A 106 -63.17 7.01 -5.96
C VAL A 106 -61.89 6.58 -5.25
N ILE A 107 -60.88 6.17 -6.02
CA ILE A 107 -59.56 5.78 -5.49
C ILE A 107 -58.79 7.08 -5.11
N PRO A 108 -58.26 7.19 -3.88
CA PRO A 108 -57.47 8.35 -3.48
C PRO A 108 -56.14 8.42 -4.23
N THR A 109 -55.72 9.62 -4.60
CA THR A 109 -54.37 9.87 -5.15
C THR A 109 -53.34 9.76 -4.02
N VAL A 110 -52.63 8.63 -3.95
CA VAL A 110 -51.59 8.38 -2.93
C VAL A 110 -50.19 8.58 -3.54
N GLU A 111 -49.32 9.36 -2.88
CA GLU A 111 -47.94 9.51 -3.38
C GLU A 111 -47.20 8.16 -3.34
N LYS A 112 -46.31 7.94 -4.31
CA LYS A 112 -45.58 6.66 -4.50
C LYS A 112 -46.49 5.43 -4.73
N SER A 113 -47.78 5.60 -5.02
CA SER A 113 -48.63 4.50 -5.52
C SER A 113 -48.12 3.97 -6.88
N SER A 114 -48.41 2.69 -7.16
CA SER A 114 -48.17 2.10 -8.49
C SER A 114 -49.46 2.09 -9.30
N GLY A 115 -49.41 2.60 -10.53
CA GLY A 115 -50.60 2.87 -11.33
C GLY A 115 -51.55 3.84 -10.63
N ASN A 116 -52.79 3.40 -10.39
CA ASN A 116 -53.79 4.11 -9.59
C ASN A 116 -53.75 3.75 -8.08
N GLY A 117 -52.91 2.81 -7.66
CA GLY A 117 -52.84 2.32 -6.28
C GLY A 117 -53.72 1.11 -5.96
N CYS A 118 -54.49 0.55 -6.93
CA CYS A 118 -55.34 -0.62 -6.73
C CYS A 118 -55.04 -1.75 -7.74
N LYS A 119 -54.64 -2.93 -7.24
CA LYS A 119 -54.29 -4.08 -8.07
C LYS A 119 -55.48 -4.55 -8.92
N GLY A 120 -55.28 -4.62 -10.24
CA GLY A 120 -56.28 -5.15 -11.18
C GLY A 120 -57.45 -4.23 -11.47
N VAL A 121 -57.45 -2.98 -10.98
CA VAL A 121 -58.50 -1.98 -11.26
C VAL A 121 -58.01 -1.00 -12.31
N SER A 122 -58.75 -0.82 -13.40
CA SER A 122 -58.46 0.17 -14.44
C SER A 122 -59.25 1.46 -14.23
N GLY A 123 -58.56 2.61 -14.10
CA GLY A 123 -59.20 3.92 -13.94
C GLY A 123 -59.05 4.50 -12.53
N LYS A 124 -59.95 5.41 -12.14
CA LYS A 124 -59.92 6.13 -10.85
C LYS A 124 -60.98 5.65 -9.85
N THR A 125 -61.66 4.55 -10.12
CA THR A 125 -62.85 4.10 -9.37
C THR A 125 -62.86 2.58 -9.16
N VAL A 126 -63.46 2.14 -8.06
CA VAL A 126 -63.70 0.73 -7.71
C VAL A 126 -65.21 0.50 -7.65
N GLU A 127 -65.72 -0.57 -8.28
CA GLU A 127 -67.16 -0.88 -8.18
C GLU A 127 -67.56 -1.22 -6.73
N SER A 128 -68.79 -0.83 -6.33
CA SER A 128 -69.31 -1.16 -5.01
C SER A 128 -69.41 -2.68 -4.79
N GLY A 129 -69.00 -3.14 -3.61
CA GLY A 129 -68.87 -4.56 -3.28
C GLY A 129 -67.57 -5.21 -3.75
N LYS A 130 -66.67 -4.46 -4.44
CA LYS A 130 -65.33 -4.95 -4.77
C LYS A 130 -64.29 -4.51 -3.73
N VAL A 131 -63.14 -5.14 -3.86
CA VAL A 131 -61.98 -4.99 -2.98
C VAL A 131 -60.82 -4.43 -3.80
N CYS A 132 -60.19 -3.36 -3.30
CA CYS A 132 -58.91 -2.87 -3.79
C CYS A 132 -57.80 -3.43 -2.89
N ASP A 133 -57.03 -4.40 -3.40
CA ASP A 133 -55.72 -4.73 -2.84
C ASP A 133 -54.74 -3.64 -3.26
N THR A 134 -54.10 -2.97 -2.29
CA THR A 134 -53.36 -1.73 -2.55
C THR A 134 -51.98 -1.99 -3.16
N MET A 135 -51.51 -1.03 -3.98
CA MET A 135 -50.21 -1.12 -4.65
C MET A 135 -49.40 0.17 -4.55
N CYS A 136 -48.19 0.03 -4.05
CA CYS A 136 -47.15 1.05 -4.08
C CYS A 136 -46.08 0.72 -5.14
N LYS A 137 -45.21 1.68 -5.44
CA LYS A 137 -44.00 1.45 -6.24
C LYS A 137 -43.05 0.49 -5.50
N ALA A 138 -42.10 -0.10 -6.22
CA ALA A 138 -41.02 -0.86 -5.60
C ALA A 138 -40.32 0.01 -4.53
N GLY A 139 -39.96 -0.60 -3.40
CA GLY A 139 -39.39 0.12 -2.26
C GLY A 139 -40.39 0.78 -1.32
N TYR A 140 -41.69 0.50 -1.48
CA TYR A 140 -42.74 1.04 -0.61
C TYR A 140 -43.81 -0.01 -0.28
N THR A 141 -44.20 -0.09 1.00
CA THR A 141 -45.31 -0.91 1.50
C THR A 141 -46.54 -0.04 1.82
N PRO A 142 -47.75 -0.41 1.36
CA PRO A 142 -48.97 0.30 1.74
C PRO A 142 -49.32 0.06 3.21
N SER A 143 -49.56 1.15 3.96
CA SER A 143 -49.96 1.11 5.38
C SER A 143 -51.26 0.36 5.64
N VAL A 144 -52.10 0.21 4.60
CA VAL A 144 -53.30 -0.62 4.59
C VAL A 144 -53.27 -1.49 3.33
N LYS A 145 -53.18 -2.81 3.48
CA LYS A 145 -53.07 -3.77 2.34
C LYS A 145 -54.33 -3.87 1.48
N ARG A 146 -55.49 -3.43 2.00
CA ARG A 146 -56.81 -3.68 1.40
C ARG A 146 -57.81 -2.60 1.77
N LEU A 147 -58.47 -2.02 0.76
CA LEU A 147 -59.61 -1.12 0.92
C LEU A 147 -60.87 -1.83 0.41
N ASN A 148 -61.96 -1.79 1.18
CA ASN A 148 -63.26 -2.32 0.75
C ASN A 148 -64.12 -1.17 0.23
N CYS A 149 -64.70 -1.29 -0.97
CA CYS A 149 -65.64 -0.30 -1.51
C CYS A 149 -67.08 -0.71 -1.22
N LEU A 150 -67.85 0.16 -0.56
CA LEU A 150 -69.28 -0.04 -0.33
C LEU A 150 -70.02 1.29 -0.46
N ALA A 151 -70.80 1.44 -1.54
CA ALA A 151 -71.63 2.62 -1.85
C ALA A 151 -70.87 3.95 -1.63
N GLU A 152 -70.00 4.28 -2.58
CA GLU A 152 -69.09 5.45 -2.58
C GLU A 152 -67.99 5.45 -1.50
N THR A 153 -68.18 4.72 -0.40
CA THR A 153 -67.27 4.72 0.75
C THR A 153 -66.18 3.65 0.60
N LEU A 154 -64.91 4.09 0.47
CA LEU A 154 -63.77 3.21 0.74
C LEU A 154 -63.54 3.10 2.26
N THR A 155 -63.35 1.87 2.75
CA THR A 155 -62.99 1.61 4.14
C THR A 155 -61.71 0.74 4.20
N PRO A 156 -60.59 1.26 4.73
CA PRO A 156 -60.33 2.67 5.08
C PRO A 156 -60.42 3.64 3.89
N ALA A 157 -60.62 4.93 4.17
CA ALA A 157 -60.80 5.95 3.13
C ALA A 157 -59.52 6.30 2.34
N THR A 158 -58.34 5.98 2.90
CA THR A 158 -57.04 6.18 2.24
C THR A 158 -55.98 5.24 2.81
N PHE A 159 -54.82 5.19 2.15
CA PHE A 159 -53.61 4.52 2.59
C PHE A 159 -52.39 5.41 2.32
N VAL A 160 -51.24 5.07 2.89
CA VAL A 160 -49.96 5.74 2.65
C VAL A 160 -48.96 4.69 2.17
N CYS A 161 -48.18 5.01 1.14
CA CYS A 161 -47.03 4.22 0.74
C CYS A 161 -45.85 4.58 1.63
N ASN A 162 -45.63 3.81 2.69
CA ASN A 162 -44.47 3.96 3.57
C ASN A 162 -43.24 3.36 2.87
N PRO A 163 -42.08 4.04 2.84
CA PRO A 163 -40.88 3.46 2.24
C PRO A 163 -40.42 2.24 3.04
N ASP A 164 -39.99 1.20 2.34
CA ASP A 164 -39.62 -0.08 2.94
C ASP A 164 -38.31 0.03 3.75
N PRO A 165 -38.20 -0.67 4.89
CA PRO A 165 -36.94 -0.81 5.61
C PRO A 165 -36.03 -1.82 4.89
N CYS A 166 -34.73 -1.56 4.88
CA CYS A 166 -33.74 -2.37 4.18
C CYS A 166 -33.24 -3.50 5.10
N PRO A 167 -33.27 -4.78 4.68
CA PRO A 167 -32.65 -5.86 5.44
C PRO A 167 -31.13 -5.70 5.47
N ILE A 168 -30.53 -5.93 6.63
CA ILE A 168 -29.08 -5.88 6.81
C ILE A 168 -28.49 -7.23 6.33
N PRO A 169 -27.55 -7.23 5.37
CA PRO A 169 -26.86 -8.45 4.95
C PRO A 169 -26.07 -9.04 6.12
N PHE A 170 -26.15 -10.37 6.29
CA PHE A 170 -25.45 -11.07 7.36
C PHE A 170 -24.04 -11.49 6.94
N ASP A 171 -23.03 -11.14 7.75
CA ASP A 171 -21.67 -11.66 7.66
C ASP A 171 -21.34 -12.54 8.88
N LYS A 172 -20.66 -13.68 8.66
CA LYS A 172 -20.18 -14.59 9.71
C LYS A 172 -19.31 -13.90 10.79
N ASN A 173 -18.66 -12.79 10.45
CA ASN A 173 -17.70 -12.06 11.25
C ASN A 173 -18.23 -10.70 11.73
N GLN A 174 -19.51 -10.40 11.52
CA GLN A 174 -20.15 -9.20 12.07
C GLN A 174 -20.24 -9.25 13.61
N GLU A 175 -20.23 -8.08 14.25
CA GLU A 175 -20.53 -7.94 15.68
C GLU A 175 -22.05 -7.72 15.87
N ALA A 176 -22.72 -8.57 16.64
CA ALA A 176 -24.18 -8.54 16.86
C ALA A 176 -25.00 -8.47 15.54
N SER A 177 -25.70 -7.36 15.28
CA SER A 177 -26.44 -7.09 14.04
C SER A 177 -25.58 -6.55 12.89
N GLY A 178 -24.28 -6.36 13.11
CA GLY A 178 -23.32 -5.80 12.15
C GLY A 178 -23.47 -4.30 11.90
N CYS A 179 -24.33 -3.62 12.64
CA CYS A 179 -24.89 -2.31 12.28
C CYS A 179 -25.35 -1.56 13.54
N ILE A 180 -24.65 -0.46 13.89
CA ILE A 180 -24.90 0.39 15.06
C ILE A 180 -25.42 1.77 14.68
N GLY A 181 -26.35 2.28 15.48
CA GLY A 181 -27.08 3.52 15.24
C GLY A 181 -28.55 3.33 14.83
N VAL A 182 -28.96 2.09 14.54
CA VAL A 182 -30.38 1.72 14.36
C VAL A 182 -31.15 1.83 15.68
N LYS A 183 -32.41 2.30 15.63
CA LYS A 183 -33.24 2.62 16.81
C LYS A 183 -33.61 1.45 17.73
N LYS A 184 -33.24 0.21 17.39
CA LYS A 184 -33.45 -1.00 18.21
C LYS A 184 -32.17 -1.82 18.20
N ASN A 185 -31.60 -2.08 19.38
CA ASN A 185 -30.44 -2.97 19.52
C ASN A 185 -30.79 -4.36 18.97
N GLY A 186 -29.95 -4.92 18.10
CA GLY A 186 -30.20 -6.21 17.45
C GLY A 186 -31.23 -6.18 16.31
N ALA A 187 -31.60 -5.00 15.78
CA ALA A 187 -32.42 -4.94 14.57
C ALA A 187 -31.70 -5.60 13.37
N THR A 188 -32.46 -6.36 12.59
CA THR A 188 -32.03 -6.96 11.31
C THR A 188 -32.39 -6.11 10.09
N VAL A 189 -32.90 -4.89 10.32
CA VAL A 189 -33.32 -3.93 9.30
C VAL A 189 -32.89 -2.51 9.67
N ILE A 190 -32.68 -1.67 8.65
CA ILE A 190 -32.50 -0.22 8.76
C ILE A 190 -33.79 0.43 8.25
N GLU A 191 -34.38 1.35 9.01
CA GLU A 191 -35.57 2.09 8.54
C GLU A 191 -35.19 3.01 7.35
N SER A 192 -36.11 3.26 6.41
CA SER A 192 -35.80 4.12 5.27
C SER A 192 -35.37 5.53 5.70
N SER A 193 -34.37 6.06 5.00
CA SER A 193 -33.69 7.32 5.30
C SER A 193 -32.83 7.31 6.58
N GLU A 194 -32.70 6.18 7.27
CA GLU A 194 -31.68 5.98 8.29
C GLU A 194 -30.38 5.42 7.72
N THR A 195 -29.31 5.58 8.48
CA THR A 195 -27.98 5.09 8.14
C THR A 195 -27.30 4.55 9.39
N CYS A 196 -26.61 3.41 9.29
CA CYS A 196 -25.85 2.86 10.41
C CYS A 196 -24.35 2.78 10.08
N ARG A 197 -23.53 2.76 11.13
CA ARG A 197 -22.12 2.39 11.04
C ARG A 197 -22.02 0.87 11.15
N THR A 198 -21.23 0.24 10.30
CA THR A 198 -21.01 -1.21 10.35
C THR A 198 -20.07 -1.59 11.48
N GLN A 199 -20.25 -2.80 12.03
CA GLN A 199 -19.38 -3.38 13.06
C GLN A 199 -19.02 -4.83 12.76
N CYS A 200 -17.73 -5.12 12.87
CA CYS A 200 -17.16 -6.46 12.76
C CYS A 200 -16.53 -6.86 14.10
N LYS A 201 -16.29 -8.16 14.28
CA LYS A 201 -15.53 -8.69 15.42
C LYS A 201 -14.09 -8.16 15.40
N GLU A 202 -13.43 -8.21 16.54
CA GLU A 202 -12.00 -7.92 16.69
C GLU A 202 -11.16 -8.70 15.66
N GLY A 203 -10.21 -8.01 15.01
CA GLY A 203 -9.42 -8.55 13.89
C GLY A 203 -10.07 -8.46 12.50
N TYR A 204 -11.19 -7.74 12.37
CA TYR A 204 -11.90 -7.51 11.11
C TYR A 204 -12.39 -6.07 10.96
N HIS A 205 -12.35 -5.56 9.72
CA HIS A 205 -12.93 -4.27 9.34
C HIS A 205 -14.05 -4.45 8.29
N PRO A 206 -15.04 -3.54 8.27
CA PRO A 206 -16.09 -3.57 7.27
C PRO A 206 -15.59 -3.03 5.92
N SER A 207 -15.88 -3.74 4.83
CA SER A 207 -15.62 -3.29 3.45
C SER A 207 -16.40 -2.04 3.04
N SER A 208 -17.37 -1.60 3.85
CA SER A 208 -17.98 -0.28 3.78
C SER A 208 -18.44 0.16 5.16
N ALA A 209 -17.73 1.15 5.74
CA ALA A 209 -17.92 1.62 7.12
C ALA A 209 -19.31 2.22 7.46
N LYS A 210 -20.17 2.43 6.46
CA LYS A 210 -21.50 3.00 6.60
C LYS A 210 -22.47 2.37 5.60
N LEU A 211 -23.63 1.95 6.09
CA LEU A 211 -24.79 1.56 5.28
C LEU A 211 -25.85 2.67 5.32
N SER A 212 -26.52 2.91 4.20
CA SER A 212 -27.65 3.85 4.09
C SER A 212 -28.85 3.14 3.47
N CYS A 213 -30.04 3.31 4.03
CA CYS A 213 -31.27 2.75 3.49
C CYS A 213 -32.14 3.84 2.85
N PHE A 214 -32.71 3.57 1.67
CA PHE A 214 -33.73 4.43 1.08
C PHE A 214 -34.75 3.59 0.31
N ALA A 215 -36.00 3.58 0.76
CA ALA A 215 -37.11 2.87 0.10
C ALA A 215 -36.74 1.42 -0.29
N GLY A 216 -36.37 0.60 0.69
CA GLY A 216 -35.97 -0.80 0.50
C GLY A 216 -34.60 -1.02 -0.18
N GLU A 217 -34.02 -0.01 -0.84
CA GLU A 217 -32.70 -0.09 -1.45
C GLU A 217 -31.59 0.27 -0.45
N LEU A 218 -30.66 -0.67 -0.25
CA LEU A 218 -29.48 -0.49 0.60
C LEU A 218 -28.30 0.02 -0.23
N SER A 219 -27.58 1.02 0.27
CA SER A 219 -26.40 1.59 -0.35
C SER A 219 -25.20 1.58 0.62
N PRO A 220 -24.13 0.80 0.33
CA PRO A 220 -24.04 -0.23 -0.72
C PRO A 220 -25.00 -1.40 -0.47
N ALA A 221 -25.35 -2.14 -1.54
CA ALA A 221 -26.29 -3.27 -1.47
C ALA A 221 -25.75 -4.50 -0.72
N THR A 222 -24.43 -4.60 -0.59
CA THR A 222 -23.70 -5.66 0.11
C THR A 222 -22.57 -5.06 0.92
N TRP A 223 -22.22 -5.71 2.03
CA TRP A 223 -21.02 -5.43 2.82
C TRP A 223 -20.45 -6.75 3.35
N SER A 224 -19.21 -6.72 3.81
CA SER A 224 -18.43 -7.86 4.30
C SER A 224 -17.55 -7.42 5.47
N CYS A 225 -17.21 -8.37 6.34
CA CYS A 225 -16.17 -8.21 7.36
C CYS A 225 -14.89 -8.89 6.89
N GLU A 226 -13.95 -8.07 6.44
CA GLU A 226 -12.66 -8.49 5.88
C GLU A 226 -11.59 -8.49 6.97
N GLU A 227 -10.66 -9.45 6.91
CA GLU A 227 -9.63 -9.63 7.95
C GLU A 227 -8.69 -8.43 7.98
N ASP A 228 -8.37 -7.93 9.18
CA ASP A 228 -7.58 -6.71 9.34
C ASP A 228 -6.17 -6.88 8.72
N PRO A 229 -5.70 -5.87 7.97
CA PRO A 229 -4.34 -5.85 7.46
C PRO A 229 -3.38 -5.42 8.58
N CYS A 230 -2.25 -6.09 8.68
CA CYS A 230 -1.24 -5.76 9.67
C CYS A 230 -0.52 -4.47 9.26
N PRO A 231 -0.54 -3.41 10.09
CA PRO A 231 0.18 -2.18 9.81
C PRO A 231 1.69 -2.41 9.93
N ALA A 232 2.47 -1.87 9.00
CA ALA A 232 3.93 -2.06 9.03
C ALA A 232 4.54 -1.55 10.34
N LEU A 233 5.49 -2.33 10.87
CA LEU A 233 6.16 -2.06 12.14
C LEU A 233 6.94 -0.75 12.06
N LYS A 234 6.93 0.04 13.13
CA LYS A 234 7.64 1.33 13.22
C LYS A 234 8.72 1.27 14.28
N ASN A 235 9.70 2.17 14.17
CA ASN A 235 10.82 2.33 15.12
C ASN A 235 11.75 1.10 15.27
N ILE A 236 11.78 0.18 14.29
CA ILE A 236 12.74 -0.94 14.29
C ILE A 236 14.15 -0.40 14.07
N LYS A 237 15.03 -0.57 15.07
CA LYS A 237 16.40 -0.06 15.01
C LYS A 237 17.19 -0.70 13.85
N ASN A 238 17.85 0.14 13.05
CA ASN A 238 18.59 -0.22 11.83
C ASN A 238 17.71 -0.80 10.69
N ALA A 239 16.40 -0.52 10.71
CA ALA A 239 15.53 -0.64 9.55
C ALA A 239 15.27 0.74 8.91
N PRO A 240 14.90 0.80 7.61
CA PRO A 240 14.28 1.99 7.02
C PRO A 240 12.83 2.17 7.51
N GLU A 241 12.19 3.25 7.10
CA GLU A 241 10.79 3.56 7.41
C GLU A 241 9.81 2.46 6.96
N LEU A 242 9.99 1.94 5.74
CA LEU A 242 9.25 0.78 5.23
C LEU A 242 9.90 -0.54 5.70
N THR A 243 9.41 -1.07 6.82
CA THR A 243 9.94 -2.29 7.46
C THR A 243 9.55 -3.60 6.78
N CYS A 244 8.49 -3.59 5.95
CA CYS A 244 8.04 -4.71 5.13
C CYS A 244 8.21 -4.39 3.63
N ARG A 245 8.74 -5.32 2.83
CA ARG A 245 8.92 -5.11 1.38
C ARG A 245 7.62 -4.91 0.58
N GLN A 246 6.50 -5.32 1.14
CA GLN A 246 5.17 -5.22 0.55
C GLN A 246 4.49 -3.85 0.79
N GLY A 247 5.08 -2.96 1.60
CA GLY A 247 4.54 -1.64 1.93
C GLY A 247 3.98 -1.53 3.36
N ASP A 248 3.26 -0.44 3.63
CA ASP A 248 2.78 -0.06 4.97
C ASP A 248 1.59 -0.85 5.52
N SER A 249 0.92 -1.65 4.68
CA SER A 249 -0.29 -2.40 5.01
C SER A 249 -0.21 -3.80 4.42
N ILE A 250 -0.21 -4.82 5.27
CA ILE A 250 0.00 -6.22 4.89
C ILE A 250 -1.33 -6.95 4.98
N ILE A 251 -1.83 -7.46 3.85
CA ILE A 251 -3.11 -8.19 3.79
C ILE A 251 -3.03 -9.42 4.70
N SER A 252 -4.10 -9.69 5.46
CA SER A 252 -4.20 -10.90 6.30
C SER A 252 -4.01 -12.19 5.49
N GLY A 253 -3.42 -13.19 6.13
CA GLY A 253 -3.01 -14.45 5.49
C GLY A 253 -1.75 -14.33 4.61
N THR A 254 -1.19 -13.12 4.42
CA THR A 254 0.07 -12.93 3.69
C THR A 254 1.27 -12.75 4.62
N VAL A 255 2.46 -12.61 4.05
CA VAL A 255 3.73 -12.57 4.79
C VAL A 255 4.44 -11.24 4.56
N CYS A 256 4.72 -10.50 5.62
CA CYS A 256 5.68 -9.39 5.59
C CYS A 256 7.08 -9.98 5.38
N THR A 257 7.74 -9.63 4.28
CA THR A 257 9.18 -9.88 4.11
C THR A 257 9.93 -8.73 4.76
N THR A 258 10.51 -8.98 5.93
CA THR A 258 11.16 -7.96 6.76
C THR A 258 12.38 -7.36 6.07
N PHE A 259 12.63 -6.07 6.28
CA PHE A 259 13.69 -5.33 5.60
C PHE A 259 14.52 -4.49 6.59
N CYS A 260 15.83 -4.44 6.35
CA CYS A 260 16.80 -3.72 7.17
C CYS A 260 17.63 -2.78 6.31
N SER A 261 18.26 -1.79 6.93
CA SER A 261 19.23 -0.91 6.28
C SER A 261 20.46 -1.69 5.80
N PRO A 262 21.21 -1.20 4.78
CA PRO A 262 22.41 -1.87 4.28
C PRO A 262 23.41 -2.20 5.40
N GLY A 263 23.97 -3.41 5.36
CA GLY A 263 24.87 -3.92 6.41
C GLY A 263 24.14 -4.56 7.61
N TYR A 264 22.85 -4.86 7.51
CA TYR A 264 22.07 -5.55 8.53
C TYR A 264 21.13 -6.62 7.95
N THR A 265 21.08 -7.79 8.58
CA THR A 265 20.18 -8.90 8.24
C THR A 265 19.01 -8.98 9.25
N PRO A 266 17.75 -9.08 8.78
CA PRO A 266 16.60 -9.25 9.66
C PRO A 266 16.51 -10.66 10.27
N SER A 267 16.08 -10.71 11.52
CA SER A 267 15.91 -11.93 12.31
C SER A 267 14.59 -11.85 13.11
N PRO A 268 13.52 -12.58 12.73
CA PRO A 268 13.39 -13.44 11.55
C PRO A 268 13.37 -12.66 10.22
N LYS A 269 13.42 -13.37 9.10
CA LYS A 269 13.37 -12.81 7.73
C LYS A 269 11.95 -12.55 7.20
N SER A 270 10.94 -12.93 7.98
CA SER A 270 9.53 -12.93 7.58
C SER A 270 8.62 -12.95 8.81
N LEU A 271 7.49 -12.22 8.75
CA LEU A 271 6.40 -12.28 9.73
C LEU A 271 5.10 -12.67 9.01
N SER A 272 4.34 -13.62 9.54
CA SER A 272 3.01 -13.93 9.02
C SER A 272 2.00 -12.92 9.54
N CYS A 273 1.13 -12.38 8.69
CA CYS A 273 0.04 -11.50 9.07
C CYS A 273 -1.27 -12.28 9.24
N SER A 274 -2.01 -12.05 10.33
CA SER A 274 -3.32 -12.64 10.57
C SER A 274 -4.14 -11.75 11.52
N LEU A 275 -5.34 -11.34 11.11
CA LEU A 275 -6.29 -10.56 11.91
C LEU A 275 -5.69 -9.27 12.50
N GLY A 276 -4.91 -8.54 11.70
CA GLY A 276 -4.19 -7.32 12.10
C GLY A 276 -2.86 -7.55 12.84
N ASP A 277 -2.61 -8.76 13.36
CA ASP A 277 -1.42 -9.10 14.13
C ASP A 277 -0.34 -9.84 13.34
N PHE A 278 0.93 -9.54 13.64
CA PHE A 278 2.07 -10.28 13.12
C PHE A 278 2.49 -11.43 14.04
N THR A 279 2.79 -12.58 13.44
CA THR A 279 3.44 -13.72 14.11
C THR A 279 4.83 -13.98 13.49
N PRO A 280 5.93 -13.79 14.23
CA PRO A 280 6.01 -13.13 15.55
C PRO A 280 5.76 -11.61 15.44
N ALA A 281 5.45 -10.96 16.55
CA ALA A 281 5.05 -9.55 16.58
C ALA A 281 6.15 -8.54 16.17
N THR A 282 7.40 -8.96 16.07
CA THR A 282 8.52 -8.08 15.69
C THR A 282 9.74 -8.86 15.18
N TYR A 283 10.73 -8.13 14.63
CA TYR A 283 12.03 -8.64 14.22
C TYR A 283 13.16 -7.69 14.65
N VAL A 284 14.40 -8.20 14.64
CA VAL A 284 15.60 -7.38 14.90
C VAL A 284 16.54 -7.38 13.70
N CYS A 285 17.05 -6.19 13.35
CA CYS A 285 18.12 -6.02 12.37
C CYS A 285 19.47 -6.26 13.04
N LYS A 286 20.05 -7.45 12.84
CA LYS A 286 21.38 -7.82 13.33
C LYS A 286 22.43 -7.30 12.34
N PRO A 287 23.51 -6.64 12.80
CA PRO A 287 24.59 -6.21 11.91
C PRO A 287 25.19 -7.40 11.15
N ASP A 288 25.45 -7.22 9.85
CA ASP A 288 26.02 -8.26 9.01
C ASP A 288 27.48 -8.56 9.39
N PRO A 289 27.92 -9.83 9.31
CA PRO A 289 29.33 -10.17 9.49
C PRO A 289 30.12 -9.89 8.21
N CYS A 290 31.40 -9.55 8.34
CA CYS A 290 32.23 -9.06 7.23
C CYS A 290 32.99 -10.20 6.54
N PRO A 291 32.79 -10.45 5.24
CA PRO A 291 33.57 -11.42 4.48
C PRO A 291 34.98 -10.89 4.19
N LEU A 292 36.00 -11.74 4.34
CA LEU A 292 37.40 -11.34 4.14
C LEU A 292 37.84 -11.42 2.67
N HIS A 293 38.23 -10.29 2.11
CA HIS A 293 38.81 -10.16 0.77
C HIS A 293 40.03 -11.10 0.57
N LEU A 294 40.19 -11.61 -0.65
CA LEU A 294 41.32 -12.46 -1.03
C LEU A 294 42.57 -11.60 -1.27
N VAL A 295 43.39 -11.45 -0.22
CA VAL A 295 44.70 -10.80 -0.28
C VAL A 295 45.78 -11.82 -0.71
N PRO A 296 46.64 -11.53 -1.70
CA PRO A 296 47.80 -12.36 -2.05
C PRO A 296 48.78 -12.50 -0.88
N ASN A 297 49.52 -13.61 -0.82
CA ASN A 297 50.55 -13.89 0.19
C ASN A 297 50.05 -13.79 1.65
N ARG A 298 48.76 -14.02 1.87
CA ARG A 298 48.11 -14.01 3.19
C ARG A 298 48.19 -15.39 3.85
N LEU A 299 48.46 -15.46 5.14
CA LEU A 299 48.50 -16.74 5.85
C LEU A 299 47.08 -17.29 6.07
N GLY A 300 46.73 -18.37 5.37
CA GLY A 300 45.49 -19.13 5.55
C GLY A 300 44.22 -18.38 5.13
N SER A 301 43.61 -17.63 6.06
CA SER A 301 42.48 -16.72 5.82
C SER A 301 42.92 -15.24 5.72
N GLY A 302 44.16 -14.94 6.11
CA GLY A 302 44.66 -13.58 6.34
C GLY A 302 44.26 -12.99 7.70
N CYS A 303 43.53 -13.72 8.54
CA CYS A 303 43.11 -13.27 9.86
C CYS A 303 43.33 -14.33 10.93
N LYS A 304 44.06 -13.97 11.98
CA LYS A 304 44.43 -14.84 13.10
C LYS A 304 43.19 -15.42 13.78
N GLY A 305 43.15 -16.75 13.88
CA GLY A 305 42.03 -17.50 14.48
C GLY A 305 40.77 -17.64 13.62
N VAL A 306 40.67 -16.97 12.46
CA VAL A 306 39.49 -17.05 11.59
C VAL A 306 39.63 -18.23 10.61
N THR A 307 38.85 -19.29 10.84
CA THR A 307 38.76 -20.47 9.96
C THR A 307 37.93 -20.19 8.70
N ARG A 308 37.76 -21.19 7.82
CA ARG A 308 36.92 -21.06 6.61
C ARG A 308 35.46 -21.42 6.92
N PRO A 309 34.45 -20.68 6.42
CA PRO A 309 34.54 -19.50 5.55
C PRO A 309 35.09 -18.27 6.30
N ALA A 310 35.99 -17.53 5.65
CA ALA A 310 36.76 -16.46 6.27
C ALA A 310 35.89 -15.20 6.50
N VAL A 311 35.31 -15.11 7.69
CA VAL A 311 34.29 -14.12 8.06
C VAL A 311 34.54 -13.62 9.49
N ILE A 312 34.47 -12.31 9.71
CA ILE A 312 34.56 -11.66 11.02
C ILE A 312 33.15 -11.26 11.48
N GLN A 313 32.77 -11.45 12.75
CA GLN A 313 31.47 -10.97 13.24
C GLN A 313 31.49 -9.45 13.47
N SER A 314 30.34 -8.79 13.27
CA SER A 314 30.28 -7.33 13.47
C SER A 314 30.47 -6.94 14.93
N GLY A 315 31.48 -6.09 15.16
CA GLY A 315 31.98 -5.71 16.48
C GLY A 315 33.42 -6.18 16.70
N ASP A 316 33.77 -7.35 16.15
CA ASP A 316 35.08 -7.98 16.35
C ASP A 316 36.20 -7.29 15.57
N THR A 317 37.44 -7.59 15.96
CA THR A 317 38.65 -7.14 15.29
C THR A 317 39.59 -8.32 15.06
N CYS A 318 40.05 -8.48 13.82
CA CYS A 318 41.06 -9.45 13.40
C CYS A 318 42.47 -8.84 13.55
N GLU A 319 43.45 -9.67 13.93
CA GLU A 319 44.87 -9.43 13.69
C GLU A 319 45.24 -10.03 12.33
N THR A 320 45.76 -9.20 11.42
CA THR A 320 46.07 -9.59 10.03
C THR A 320 47.32 -10.48 9.96
N GLN A 321 47.36 -11.42 9.01
CA GLN A 321 48.47 -12.36 8.86
C GLN A 321 48.91 -12.56 7.42
N CYS A 322 50.22 -12.51 7.20
CA CYS A 322 50.89 -12.75 5.92
C CYS A 322 51.82 -13.97 6.00
N GLU A 323 52.20 -14.49 4.84
CA GLU A 323 53.19 -15.56 4.70
C GLU A 323 54.61 -15.05 5.03
N GLU A 324 55.57 -15.97 5.24
CA GLU A 324 56.92 -15.61 5.68
C GLU A 324 57.62 -14.68 4.66
N GLY A 325 58.18 -13.57 5.15
CA GLY A 325 58.82 -12.57 4.30
C GLY A 325 57.88 -11.50 3.75
N TYR A 326 56.66 -11.42 4.28
CA TYR A 326 55.68 -10.36 4.01
C TYR A 326 55.09 -9.79 5.32
N SER A 327 54.93 -8.47 5.38
CA SER A 327 54.26 -7.77 6.48
C SER A 327 52.89 -7.22 6.05
N PRO A 328 51.87 -7.24 6.91
CA PRO A 328 50.58 -6.64 6.59
C PRO A 328 50.64 -5.11 6.71
N SER A 329 50.18 -4.39 5.69
CA SER A 329 50.19 -2.92 5.65
C SER A 329 49.32 -2.26 6.73
N VAL A 330 48.37 -3.01 7.30
CA VAL A 330 47.61 -2.64 8.50
C VAL A 330 47.61 -3.84 9.46
N LYS A 331 47.89 -3.63 10.75
CA LYS A 331 48.05 -4.71 11.75
C LYS A 331 46.74 -5.42 12.16
N GLY A 332 45.59 -4.89 11.74
CA GLY A 332 44.30 -5.45 12.11
C GLY A 332 43.14 -4.85 11.34
N GLN A 333 42.01 -5.54 11.42
CA GLN A 333 40.81 -5.28 10.62
C GLN A 333 39.58 -5.35 11.52
N LYS A 334 38.86 -4.22 11.67
CA LYS A 334 37.63 -4.17 12.46
C LYS A 334 36.41 -4.36 11.57
N CYS A 335 35.50 -5.24 11.97
CA CYS A 335 34.23 -5.44 11.29
C CYS A 335 33.10 -4.64 11.95
N PHE A 336 32.27 -3.96 11.16
CA PHE A 336 30.99 -3.43 11.61
C PHE A 336 29.97 -3.39 10.46
N ALA A 337 28.79 -3.97 10.67
CA ALA A 337 27.66 -3.94 9.73
C ALA A 337 28.06 -4.28 8.28
N GLY A 338 28.70 -5.44 8.09
CA GLY A 338 29.19 -5.94 6.80
C GLY A 338 30.43 -5.25 6.24
N SER A 339 30.87 -4.13 6.83
CA SER A 339 32.00 -3.32 6.35
C SER A 339 33.28 -3.53 7.19
N LEU A 340 34.41 -3.63 6.50
CA LEU A 340 35.75 -3.68 7.11
C LEU A 340 36.34 -2.27 7.23
N THR A 341 37.02 -2.00 8.34
CA THR A 341 37.76 -0.78 8.59
C THR A 341 39.19 -1.11 9.04
N PRO A 342 40.22 -0.74 8.26
CA PRO A 342 40.16 -0.07 6.94
C PRO A 342 39.75 -1.04 5.82
N THR A 343 38.99 -0.58 4.83
CA THR A 343 38.32 -1.46 3.85
C THR A 343 39.26 -2.37 3.03
N PHE A 344 40.52 -1.97 2.85
CA PHE A 344 41.54 -2.73 2.12
C PHE A 344 42.81 -2.89 2.95
N TRP A 345 43.56 -3.96 2.66
CA TRP A 345 44.91 -4.18 3.17
C TRP A 345 45.71 -5.09 2.21
N SER A 346 47.02 -5.11 2.38
CA SER A 346 48.01 -5.76 1.53
C SER A 346 49.02 -6.53 2.38
N CYS A 347 49.54 -7.64 1.84
CA CYS A 347 50.78 -8.26 2.33
C CYS A 347 51.93 -7.72 1.47
N GLU A 348 52.77 -6.89 2.08
CA GLU A 348 53.86 -6.18 1.40
C GLU A 348 55.20 -6.90 1.69
N PRO A 349 56.06 -7.11 0.67
CA PRO A 349 57.36 -7.75 0.85
C PRO A 349 58.20 -7.10 1.96
N ASP A 350 58.71 -7.89 2.88
CA ASP A 350 59.52 -7.38 3.99
C ASP A 350 60.78 -6.67 3.46
N PRO A 351 61.11 -5.46 3.94
CA PRO A 351 62.38 -4.83 3.64
C PRO A 351 63.51 -5.49 4.44
N CYS A 352 64.70 -5.51 3.89
CA CYS A 352 65.88 -6.02 4.58
C CYS A 352 66.53 -4.95 5.46
N GLU A 353 66.94 -5.34 6.67
CA GLU A 353 67.85 -4.53 7.49
C GLU A 353 69.30 -4.70 6.99
N PRO A 354 70.09 -3.61 6.89
CA PRO A 354 71.53 -3.68 6.62
C PRO A 354 72.27 -4.56 7.63
N PRO A 355 73.33 -5.28 7.22
CA PRO A 355 74.09 -6.13 8.13
C PRO A 355 74.79 -5.28 9.19
N ALA A 356 74.56 -5.59 10.47
CA ALA A 356 75.15 -4.90 11.61
C ALA A 356 76.48 -5.54 12.06
N GLY A 357 77.26 -4.81 12.87
CA GLY A 357 78.45 -5.35 13.53
C GLY A 357 79.69 -5.57 12.65
N ILE A 358 79.65 -5.19 11.36
CA ILE A 358 80.80 -5.32 10.45
C ILE A 358 81.93 -4.39 10.91
N ARG A 359 83.09 -4.97 11.27
CA ARG A 359 84.28 -4.22 11.68
C ARG A 359 84.80 -3.35 10.53
N ASN A 360 85.10 -2.09 10.82
CA ASN A 360 85.55 -1.06 9.87
C ASN A 360 84.51 -0.71 8.78
N ALA A 361 83.23 -0.99 9.00
CA ALA A 361 82.16 -0.49 8.15
C ALA A 361 81.94 1.02 8.29
N ALA A 362 81.26 1.62 7.30
CA ALA A 362 80.71 2.97 7.43
C ALA A 362 79.53 3.00 8.44
N PRO A 363 79.14 4.17 8.97
CA PRO A 363 78.02 4.30 9.92
C PRO A 363 76.67 3.77 9.41
N ASN A 364 76.47 3.71 8.08
CA ASN A 364 75.45 2.88 7.45
C ASN A 364 76.19 1.83 6.59
N THR A 365 75.90 0.54 6.77
CA THR A 365 76.56 -0.55 6.03
C THR A 365 76.03 -0.74 4.61
N CYS A 366 74.83 -0.24 4.31
CA CYS A 366 74.27 -0.07 2.97
C CYS A 366 74.21 1.43 2.62
N LYS A 367 74.52 1.79 1.38
CA LYS A 367 74.43 3.17 0.86
C LYS A 367 73.00 3.71 0.85
N GLU A 368 72.04 2.80 0.72
CA GLU A 368 70.60 3.04 0.62
C GLU A 368 69.97 3.43 1.97
N GLY A 369 70.73 3.35 3.07
CA GLY A 369 70.33 3.76 4.41
C GLY A 369 70.07 2.58 5.33
N LYS A 370 69.10 2.73 6.25
CA LYS A 370 68.80 1.78 7.33
C LYS A 370 67.84 0.64 6.96
N SER A 371 67.33 0.63 5.73
CA SER A 371 66.32 -0.31 5.26
C SER A 371 66.41 -0.39 3.73
N VAL A 372 66.36 -1.61 3.19
CA VAL A 372 66.43 -1.85 1.73
C VAL A 372 65.14 -2.56 1.32
N SER A 373 64.36 -1.96 0.42
CA SER A 373 63.13 -2.58 -0.09
C SER A 373 63.42 -3.94 -0.74
N SER A 374 62.51 -4.91 -0.59
CA SER A 374 62.61 -6.20 -1.29
C SER A 374 62.70 -6.00 -2.82
N GLY A 375 63.57 -6.77 -3.47
CA GLY A 375 63.98 -6.59 -4.87
C GLY A 375 65.09 -5.55 -5.06
N GLY A 376 65.41 -4.76 -4.02
CA GLY A 376 66.50 -3.78 -4.03
C GLY A 376 67.89 -4.39 -3.80
N LEU A 377 68.92 -3.56 -3.98
CA LEU A 377 70.31 -3.89 -3.66
C LEU A 377 70.77 -3.03 -2.47
N CYS A 378 71.44 -3.65 -1.51
CA CYS A 378 72.32 -2.98 -0.56
C CYS A 378 73.68 -2.77 -1.26
N THR A 379 74.10 -1.54 -1.54
CA THR A 379 75.47 -1.25 -1.96
C THR A 379 76.33 -1.17 -0.71
N SER A 380 77.28 -2.09 -0.55
CA SER A 380 78.07 -2.24 0.68
C SER A 380 79.00 -1.05 0.92
N GLN A 381 79.08 -0.55 2.16
CA GLN A 381 79.88 0.64 2.52
C GLN A 381 80.85 0.35 3.68
N CYS A 382 82.10 0.75 3.50
CA CYS A 382 83.17 0.65 4.49
C CYS A 382 83.67 2.03 4.91
N ALA A 383 84.37 2.10 6.04
CA ALA A 383 85.02 3.32 6.50
C ALA A 383 86.21 3.68 5.60
N ASP A 384 86.65 4.95 5.63
CA ASP A 384 87.74 5.46 4.78
C ASP A 384 89.00 4.59 4.89
N GLY A 385 89.53 4.18 3.74
CA GLY A 385 90.69 3.29 3.63
C GLY A 385 90.36 1.80 3.73
N TYR A 386 89.09 1.41 3.56
CA TYR A 386 88.65 0.02 3.45
C TYR A 386 87.67 -0.18 2.27
N SER A 387 87.78 -1.31 1.59
CA SER A 387 86.86 -1.76 0.53
C SER A 387 86.04 -2.97 0.99
N PRO A 388 84.75 -3.11 0.58
CA PRO A 388 83.93 -4.25 0.96
C PRO A 388 84.29 -5.51 0.15
N SER A 389 84.23 -6.67 0.79
CA SER A 389 84.53 -7.99 0.18
C SER A 389 83.51 -8.43 -0.88
N VAL A 390 82.33 -7.80 -0.89
CA VAL A 390 81.28 -7.94 -1.90
C VAL A 390 80.74 -6.53 -2.14
N SER A 391 80.57 -6.11 -3.39
CA SER A 391 80.13 -4.74 -3.71
C SER A 391 78.67 -4.47 -3.35
N SER A 392 77.83 -5.50 -3.38
CA SER A 392 76.40 -5.39 -3.11
C SER A 392 75.78 -6.70 -2.63
N LEU A 393 74.68 -6.59 -1.88
CA LEU A 393 73.84 -7.68 -1.39
C LEU A 393 72.42 -7.51 -1.95
N ALA A 394 71.82 -8.57 -2.49
CA ALA A 394 70.45 -8.51 -3.00
C ALA A 394 69.43 -8.74 -1.88
N CYS A 395 68.44 -7.84 -1.74
CA CYS A 395 67.36 -7.98 -0.78
C CYS A 395 66.17 -8.75 -1.38
N ASN A 396 65.74 -9.83 -0.74
CA ASN A 396 64.55 -10.59 -1.13
C ASN A 396 63.78 -11.02 0.12
N LEU A 397 62.55 -10.53 0.29
CA LEU A 397 61.63 -10.93 1.36
C LEU A 397 62.29 -10.89 2.77
N GLY A 398 62.79 -9.71 3.15
CA GLY A 398 63.49 -9.44 4.40
C GLY A 398 64.92 -9.99 4.51
N LYS A 399 65.37 -10.81 3.54
CA LYS A 399 66.66 -11.54 3.61
C LYS A 399 67.66 -11.02 2.58
N LEU A 400 68.89 -10.73 3.04
CA LEU A 400 70.01 -10.32 2.18
C LEU A 400 70.79 -11.54 1.66
N ALA A 401 71.16 -11.49 0.38
CA ALA A 401 71.97 -12.49 -0.29
C ALA A 401 73.20 -11.84 -0.97
N PRO A 402 74.45 -12.11 -0.50
CA PRO A 402 74.79 -12.80 0.74
C PRO A 402 74.37 -11.99 1.99
N ALA A 403 74.32 -12.65 3.15
CA ALA A 403 73.77 -12.04 4.37
C ALA A 403 74.65 -10.91 4.98
N ALA A 404 75.94 -10.86 4.65
CA ALA A 404 76.89 -9.87 5.14
C ALA A 404 78.12 -9.75 4.20
N PHE A 405 78.97 -8.76 4.46
CA PHE A 405 80.29 -8.57 3.84
C PHE A 405 81.35 -8.28 4.92
N THR A 406 82.62 -8.22 4.55
CA THR A 406 83.72 -7.75 5.42
C THR A 406 84.43 -6.55 4.79
N CYS A 407 84.96 -5.65 5.62
CA CYS A 407 85.75 -4.51 5.16
C CYS A 407 87.24 -4.84 5.17
N ILE A 408 87.81 -4.98 3.97
CA ILE A 408 89.21 -5.31 3.73
C ILE A 408 89.99 -3.98 3.65
N PRO A 409 91.08 -3.79 4.42
CA PRO A 409 91.83 -2.53 4.37
C PRO A 409 92.52 -2.33 3.03
N ASP A 410 92.35 -1.13 2.46
CA ASP A 410 92.84 -0.78 1.13
C ASP A 410 94.38 -0.78 1.04
N PRO A 411 94.94 -1.09 -0.13
CA PRO A 411 96.36 -0.95 -0.38
C PRO A 411 96.76 0.53 -0.50
N CYS A 412 97.81 0.94 0.20
CA CYS A 412 98.32 2.30 0.17
C CYS A 412 99.00 2.60 -1.16
N GLN A 413 98.76 3.80 -1.71
CA GLN A 413 99.55 4.30 -2.84
C GLN A 413 100.97 4.64 -2.37
N ILE A 414 101.97 4.26 -3.17
CA ILE A 414 103.36 4.68 -2.95
C ILE A 414 103.51 6.08 -3.55
N PRO A 415 103.95 7.10 -2.77
CA PRO A 415 104.09 8.46 -3.29
C PRO A 415 105.06 8.54 -4.47
N GLU A 416 104.79 9.47 -5.39
CA GLU A 416 105.67 9.79 -6.52
C GLU A 416 106.87 10.61 -6.01
N VAL A 417 108.01 9.94 -5.81
CA VAL A 417 109.24 10.52 -5.24
C VAL A 417 110.34 10.52 -6.28
N SER A 418 111.02 11.66 -6.46
CA SER A 418 112.19 11.79 -7.33
C SER A 418 113.30 10.82 -6.92
N ASP A 419 114.05 10.32 -7.91
CA ASP A 419 115.22 9.45 -7.71
C ASP A 419 115.00 8.16 -6.89
N ARG A 420 113.73 7.75 -6.72
CA ARG A 420 113.36 6.39 -6.31
C ARG A 420 113.80 5.34 -7.36
N HIS A 421 114.07 4.12 -6.91
CA HIS A 421 114.39 2.98 -7.78
C HIS A 421 113.18 2.07 -7.97
N GLY A 422 112.80 1.81 -9.23
CA GLY A 422 111.65 0.96 -9.57
C GLY A 422 110.32 1.54 -9.04
N SER A 423 109.61 0.76 -8.23
CA SER A 423 108.40 1.22 -7.51
C SER A 423 108.71 2.22 -6.38
N GLY A 424 109.97 2.31 -5.96
CA GLY A 424 110.39 2.98 -4.73
C GLY A 424 110.26 2.11 -3.47
N CYS A 425 109.75 0.88 -3.55
CA CYS A 425 109.58 -0.04 -2.41
C CYS A 425 110.27 -1.39 -2.67
N ARG A 426 111.17 -1.81 -1.77
CA ARG A 426 111.97 -3.04 -1.92
C ARG A 426 111.08 -4.26 -2.06
N GLY A 427 111.21 -4.99 -3.18
CA GLY A 427 110.46 -6.22 -3.47
C GLY A 427 109.01 -6.02 -3.95
N ILE A 428 108.46 -4.80 -3.92
CA ILE A 428 107.08 -4.52 -4.34
C ILE A 428 107.05 -4.17 -5.84
N LYS A 429 106.18 -4.84 -6.60
CA LYS A 429 105.91 -4.52 -8.02
C LYS A 429 104.57 -3.78 -8.13
N GLY A 430 104.58 -2.59 -8.74
CA GLY A 430 103.40 -1.74 -8.92
C GLY A 430 103.52 -0.38 -8.22
N LYS A 431 102.41 0.37 -8.16
CA LYS A 431 102.31 1.66 -7.46
C LYS A 431 101.72 1.56 -6.04
N THR A 432 101.42 0.36 -5.55
CA THR A 432 100.68 0.12 -4.31
C THR A 432 101.37 -0.87 -3.38
N VAL A 433 101.10 -0.74 -2.07
CA VAL A 433 101.54 -1.66 -1.01
C VAL A 433 100.30 -2.18 -0.28
N ASN A 434 100.19 -3.50 -0.09
CA ASN A 434 99.06 -4.08 0.64
C ASN A 434 99.06 -3.64 2.12
N SER A 435 97.87 -3.43 2.70
CA SER A 435 97.78 -3.09 4.12
C SER A 435 98.38 -4.17 5.03
N GLY A 436 99.04 -3.73 6.11
CA GLY A 436 99.83 -4.58 7.00
C GLY A 436 101.28 -4.79 6.54
N VAL A 437 101.61 -4.53 5.26
CA VAL A 437 102.98 -4.65 4.75
C VAL A 437 103.80 -3.40 5.10
N THR A 438 105.05 -3.63 5.49
CA THR A 438 106.06 -2.57 5.62
C THR A 438 106.90 -2.52 4.35
N CYS A 439 106.92 -1.37 3.67
CA CYS A 439 107.83 -1.08 2.58
C CYS A 439 109.14 -0.51 3.14
N THR A 440 110.28 -1.13 2.80
CA THR A 440 111.58 -0.44 2.90
C THR A 440 111.75 0.38 1.62
N PRO A 441 111.87 1.72 1.69
CA PRO A 441 112.06 2.54 0.50
C PRO A 441 113.42 2.28 -0.17
N VAL A 442 113.52 2.57 -1.47
CA VAL A 442 114.74 2.36 -2.26
C VAL A 442 114.95 3.50 -3.25
N CYS A 443 116.12 4.12 -3.18
CA CYS A 443 116.60 5.14 -4.12
C CYS A 443 117.51 4.57 -5.20
N LYS A 444 117.77 5.37 -6.23
CA LYS A 444 118.88 5.14 -7.18
C LYS A 444 120.23 5.21 -6.45
N THR A 445 121.26 4.63 -7.06
CA THR A 445 122.65 4.74 -6.59
C THR A 445 123.07 6.20 -6.44
N GLY A 446 123.71 6.56 -5.32
CA GLY A 446 124.09 7.94 -5.00
C GLY A 446 123.05 8.71 -4.17
N PHE A 447 122.00 8.05 -3.68
CA PHE A 447 120.94 8.64 -2.87
C PHE A 447 120.52 7.68 -1.74
N GLN A 448 120.19 8.25 -0.57
CA GLN A 448 119.62 7.55 0.57
C GLN A 448 118.16 7.99 0.81
N PRO A 449 117.27 7.08 1.24
CA PRO A 449 115.91 7.46 1.59
C PRO A 449 115.90 8.18 2.95
N SER A 450 115.13 9.26 3.05
CA SER A 450 114.93 10.01 4.30
C SER A 450 114.30 9.20 5.44
N GLU A 451 113.72 8.05 5.11
CA GLU A 451 112.94 7.19 5.98
C GLU A 451 113.36 5.73 5.81
N GLN A 452 113.43 4.96 6.90
CA GLN A 452 113.90 3.56 6.84
C GLN A 452 112.77 2.54 6.59
N ALA A 453 111.52 2.90 6.92
CA ALA A 453 110.38 2.00 6.80
C ALA A 453 109.05 2.76 6.68
N LEU A 454 108.29 2.46 5.63
CA LEU A 454 106.96 2.99 5.36
C LEU A 454 105.92 1.91 5.67
N ARG A 455 105.11 2.10 6.72
CA ARG A 455 104.07 1.14 7.13
C ARG A 455 102.75 1.46 6.43
N CYS A 456 102.15 0.50 5.73
CA CYS A 456 100.84 0.67 5.13
C CYS A 456 99.72 0.18 6.06
N ALA A 457 98.75 1.04 6.39
CA ALA A 457 97.55 0.68 7.15
C ALA A 457 96.31 1.38 6.58
N ALA A 458 95.36 0.61 6.01
CA ALA A 458 94.09 1.10 5.49
C ALA A 458 94.23 2.34 4.57
N SER A 459 94.81 2.15 3.38
CA SER A 459 95.21 3.20 2.42
C SER A 459 96.26 4.22 2.91
N LYS A 460 96.42 4.43 4.22
CA LYS A 460 97.34 5.39 4.81
C LYS A 460 98.75 4.80 4.97
N LEU A 461 99.68 5.33 4.20
CA LEU A 461 101.11 5.11 4.40
C LEU A 461 101.60 5.98 5.57
N THR A 462 102.42 5.41 6.47
CA THR A 462 103.01 6.13 7.61
C THR A 462 104.52 5.86 7.68
N PRO A 463 105.38 6.89 7.53
CA PRO A 463 105.04 8.26 7.12
C PRO A 463 104.43 8.32 5.71
N ALA A 464 103.70 9.40 5.42
CA ALA A 464 102.94 9.55 4.17
C ALA A 464 103.82 9.98 2.97
N THR A 465 104.97 10.58 3.26
CA THR A 465 105.95 11.08 2.29
C THR A 465 107.36 10.72 2.75
N TRP A 466 108.29 10.64 1.81
CA TRP A 466 109.72 10.43 2.01
C TRP A 466 110.47 11.03 0.82
N THR A 467 111.76 11.32 0.96
CA THR A 467 112.62 11.82 -0.13
C THR A 467 113.78 10.85 -0.39
N CYS A 468 114.33 10.92 -1.60
CA CYS A 468 115.66 10.41 -1.90
C CYS A 468 116.63 11.60 -1.84
N ASP A 469 117.36 11.70 -0.74
CA ASP A 469 118.35 12.76 -0.54
C ASP A 469 119.69 12.26 -1.08
N PRO A 470 120.52 13.09 -1.74
CA PRO A 470 121.83 12.65 -2.22
C PRO A 470 122.65 12.07 -1.08
N ASP A 471 123.39 10.98 -1.35
CA ASP A 471 124.32 10.43 -0.38
C ASP A 471 125.25 11.54 0.09
N HIS A 472 125.13 11.96 1.35
CA HIS A 472 126.11 12.84 1.98
C HIS A 472 127.42 12.06 2.09
N VAL A 473 128.21 12.12 1.02
CA VAL A 473 129.59 11.66 0.98
C VAL A 473 130.30 12.39 2.11
N SER A 474 130.45 11.69 3.22
CA SER A 474 131.12 12.20 4.41
C SER A 474 132.55 12.48 3.99
N SER A 475 132.83 13.76 3.74
CA SER A 475 134.15 14.27 3.36
C SER A 475 135.09 14.12 4.56
N SER A 476 135.50 12.88 4.80
CA SER A 476 136.56 12.47 5.72
C SER A 476 137.89 13.00 5.16
N ARG A 477 138.09 14.31 5.30
CA ARG A 477 139.38 14.95 5.16
C ARG A 477 140.28 14.37 6.24
N ALA A 478 141.33 13.69 5.78
CA ALA A 478 142.59 13.63 6.51
C ALA A 478 143.25 15.02 6.54
#